data_AF-A0A920NZK8-F1
#
_entry.id   AF-A0A920NZK8-F1
#
_cell.length_a   1.000
_cell.length_b   1.000
_cell.length_c   1.000
_cell.angle_alpha   90.00
_cell.angle_beta   90.00
_cell.angle_gamma   90.00
#
_symmetry.space_group_name_H-M   'P 1'
#
loop_
_entity.id
_entity.type
_entity.pdbx_description
1 polymer ?
#
loop_
_entity_poly.entity_id
_entity_poly.type
_entity_poly.pdbx_seq_one_letter_code
_entity_poly.pdbx_strand_id
1 'polypeptide(L)'
;MKNLGAVFGQKFGWERPNFFATDGMEQKDDWSFRRSKWFKAVEKECKNVKEKVGLLDMSGPFLNENKRAGCRRIFRLFSCNKLPKKIGRINLCPALNTKGEFIQNLQ
;
A
#
# COMPACT_ATOMS: atom_id res chain seq x y z
N MET A 1 0.78 10.80 13.86
CA MET A 1 2.07 10.07 13.68
C MET A 1 3.30 10.96 13.80
N LYS A 2 3.20 12.29 13.62
CA LYS A 2 4.33 13.22 13.81
C LYS A 2 5.04 13.08 15.16
N ASN A 3 4.28 12.98 16.26
CA ASN A 3 4.83 12.76 17.61
C ASN A 3 5.58 11.43 17.77
N LEU A 4 5.38 10.46 16.86
CA LEU A 4 6.06 9.16 16.85
C LEU A 4 7.32 9.17 15.95
N GLY A 5 7.71 10.32 15.40
CA GLY A 5 8.86 10.43 14.52
C GLY A 5 8.56 10.30 13.03
N ALA A 6 7.30 10.29 12.60
CA ALA A 6 6.95 10.13 11.20
C ALA A 6 7.50 11.27 10.32
N VAL A 7 8.28 10.90 9.30
CA VAL A 7 8.69 11.79 8.21
C VAL A 7 7.71 11.58 7.06
N PHE A 8 6.90 12.60 6.79
CA PHE A 8 5.82 12.51 5.81
C PHE A 8 6.29 12.86 4.40
N GLY A 9 5.86 12.06 3.44
CA GLY A 9 5.84 12.38 2.01
C GLY A 9 4.42 12.60 1.51
N GLN A 10 4.29 13.10 0.29
CA GLN A 10 3.01 13.36 -0.36
C GLN A 10 2.80 12.37 -1.52
N LYS A 11 1.64 11.71 -1.56
CA LYS A 11 1.23 10.84 -2.68
C LYS A 11 -0.25 11.01 -2.99
N PHE A 12 -0.60 11.40 -4.23
CA PHE A 12 -1.99 11.59 -4.70
C PHE A 12 -2.90 12.38 -3.73
N GLY A 13 -2.45 13.55 -3.26
CA GLY A 13 -3.16 14.38 -2.28
C GLY A 13 -3.05 13.95 -0.82
N TRP A 14 -2.53 12.75 -0.51
CA TRP A 14 -2.39 12.26 0.86
C TRP A 14 -0.97 12.45 1.41
N GLU A 15 -0.88 12.87 2.67
CA GLU A 15 0.36 12.78 3.46
C GLU A 15 0.51 11.37 4.02
N ARG A 16 1.64 10.73 3.73
CA ARG A 16 1.94 9.36 4.17
C ARG A 16 3.30 9.32 4.86
N PRO A 17 3.43 8.63 6.01
CA PRO A 17 4.74 8.42 6.61
C PRO A 17 5.60 7.59 5.64
N ASN A 18 6.71 8.16 5.18
CA ASN A 18 7.69 7.43 4.37
C ASN A 18 8.51 6.48 5.26
N PHE A 19 8.89 6.97 6.44
CA PHE A 19 9.58 6.24 7.51
C PHE A 19 9.38 6.98 8.84
N PHE A 20 9.78 6.35 9.94
CA PHE A 20 9.79 6.91 11.28
C PHE A 20 11.24 7.12 11.74
N ALA A 21 11.59 8.36 12.07
CA ALA A 21 12.90 8.70 12.64
C ALA A 21 13.05 8.06 14.02
N THR A 22 14.17 7.37 14.25
CA THR A 22 14.50 6.69 15.51
C THR A 22 15.82 7.20 16.09
N ASP A 23 16.08 6.92 17.37
CA ASP A 23 17.39 7.15 18.02
C ASP A 23 17.90 8.61 17.95
N GLY A 24 16.98 9.58 18.04
CA GLY A 24 17.33 11.00 17.97
C GLY A 24 17.65 11.52 16.57
N MET A 25 17.40 10.73 15.53
CA MET A 25 17.48 11.18 14.15
C MET A 25 16.55 12.38 13.90
N GLU A 26 17.01 13.33 13.08
CA GLU A 26 16.18 14.46 12.66
C GLU A 26 14.99 13.97 11.82
N GLN A 27 13.79 14.50 12.11
CA GLN A 27 12.56 14.19 11.35
C GLN A 27 12.53 14.94 10.01
N LYS A 28 13.53 14.71 9.16
CA LYS A 28 13.65 15.29 7.83
C LYS A 28 14.07 14.25 6.82
N ASP A 29 13.59 14.42 5.59
CA ASP A 29 14.01 13.58 4.48
C ASP A 29 15.42 13.98 4.01
N ASP A 30 16.19 12.99 3.58
CA ASP A 30 17.57 13.11 3.12
C ASP A 30 17.62 12.65 1.67
N TRP A 31 17.67 13.60 0.75
CA TRP A 31 17.61 13.35 -0.69
C TRP A 31 18.99 12.94 -1.21
N SER A 32 19.08 11.74 -1.77
CA SER A 32 20.33 11.22 -2.34
C SER A 32 20.04 10.31 -3.55
N PHE A 33 20.94 10.32 -4.54
CA PHE A 33 20.96 9.32 -5.61
C PHE A 33 21.55 7.97 -5.16
N ARG A 34 21.98 7.89 -3.90
CA ARG A 34 22.49 6.69 -3.24
C ARG A 34 21.71 6.46 -1.95
N ARG A 35 22.16 5.49 -1.15
CA ARG A 35 21.52 5.16 0.12
C ARG A 35 21.50 6.38 1.05
N SER A 36 20.30 6.89 1.30
CA SER A 36 20.04 8.01 2.22
C SER A 36 20.19 7.62 3.68
N LYS A 37 20.31 8.63 4.55
CA LYS A 37 20.45 8.43 6.00
C LYS A 37 19.30 7.65 6.64
N TRP A 38 18.08 7.75 6.10
CA TRP A 38 16.89 7.05 6.62
C TRP A 38 16.92 5.53 6.40
N PHE A 39 17.88 4.99 5.63
CA PHE A 39 17.98 3.56 5.37
C PHE A 39 18.12 2.73 6.67
N LYS A 40 18.81 3.25 7.68
CA LYS A 40 18.95 2.58 9.00
C LYS A 40 17.64 2.57 9.80
N ALA A 41 16.81 3.59 9.66
CA ALA A 41 15.48 3.62 10.28
C ALA A 41 14.58 2.56 9.63
N VAL A 42 14.55 2.51 8.28
CA VAL A 42 13.77 1.50 7.53
C VAL A 42 14.26 0.08 7.81
N GLU A 43 15.57 -0.15 7.94
CA GLU A 43 16.12 -1.45 8.35
C GLU A 43 15.52 -1.91 9.70
N LYS A 44 15.42 -1.00 10.67
CA LYS A 44 14.81 -1.27 11.98
C LYS A 44 13.32 -1.54 11.87
N GLU A 45 12.58 -0.77 11.07
CA GLU A 45 11.15 -1.02 10.83
C GLU A 45 10.91 -2.41 10.24
N CYS A 46 11.62 -2.76 9.17
CA CYS A 46 11.53 -4.07 8.53
C CYS A 46 11.87 -5.20 9.50
N LYS A 47 12.94 -5.04 10.31
CA LYS A 47 13.33 -6.02 11.33
C LYS A 47 12.25 -6.15 12.40
N ASN A 48 11.67 -5.04 12.87
CA ASN A 48 10.62 -5.06 13.88
C ASN A 48 9.32 -5.71 13.36
N VAL A 49 8.91 -5.45 12.11
CA VAL A 49 7.75 -6.13 11.51
C VAL A 49 8.01 -7.64 11.36
N LYS A 50 9.24 -8.03 11.01
CA LYS A 50 9.62 -9.44 10.85
C LYS A 50 9.68 -10.19 12.18
N GLU A 51 10.24 -9.58 13.22
CA GLU A 51 10.53 -10.23 14.50
C GLU A 51 9.44 -10.01 15.56
N LYS A 52 8.57 -9.00 15.38
CA LYS A 52 7.55 -8.59 16.35
C LYS A 52 6.23 -8.26 15.65
N VAL A 53 5.76 -7.02 15.79
CA VAL A 53 4.51 -6.51 15.21
C VAL A 53 4.74 -5.11 14.67
N GLY A 54 4.16 -4.83 13.50
CA GLY A 54 4.16 -3.52 12.88
C GLY A 54 2.75 -3.02 12.63
N LEU A 55 2.57 -1.70 12.69
CA LEU A 55 1.33 -1.04 12.27
C LEU A 55 1.62 -0.23 11.01
N LEU A 56 0.87 -0.51 9.95
CA LEU A 56 0.94 0.23 8.70
C LEU A 56 -0.32 1.06 8.57
N ASP A 57 -0.16 2.36 8.31
CA ASP A 57 -1.28 3.16 7.86
C ASP A 57 -1.69 2.64 6.47
N MET A 58 -2.98 2.35 6.28
CA MET A 58 -3.57 1.89 5.02
C MET A 58 -4.80 2.72 4.66
N SER A 59 -4.83 4.00 5.06
CA SER A 59 -5.96 4.90 4.81
C SER A 59 -5.96 5.50 3.40
N GLY A 60 -4.78 5.67 2.79
CA GLY A 60 -4.62 6.29 1.46
C GLY A 60 -4.84 5.43 0.20
N PRO A 61 -4.93 4.09 0.21
CA PRO A 61 -5.27 3.30 -0.98
C PRO A 61 -6.64 3.67 -1.56
N PHE A 62 -6.78 3.55 -2.88
CA PHE A 62 -8.06 3.73 -3.55
C PHE A 62 -9.00 2.56 -3.25
N LEU A 63 -10.08 2.85 -2.53
CA LEU A 63 -11.11 1.87 -2.15
C LEU A 63 -12.38 2.13 -2.95
N ASN A 64 -12.92 1.09 -3.60
CA ASN A 64 -14.23 1.14 -4.24
C ASN A 64 -15.15 0.11 -3.64
N GLU A 65 -16.36 0.54 -3.30
CA GLU A 65 -17.42 -0.34 -2.82
C GLU A 65 -18.56 -0.38 -3.85
N ASN A 66 -19.04 -1.57 -4.20
CA ASN A 66 -20.21 -1.71 -5.06
C ASN A 66 -21.16 -2.78 -4.51
N LYS A 67 -22.32 -2.34 -4.03
CA LYS A 67 -23.37 -3.18 -3.43
C LYS A 67 -24.46 -3.60 -4.43
N ARG A 68 -24.35 -3.19 -5.70
CA ARG A 68 -25.43 -3.42 -6.67
C ARG A 68 -25.58 -4.90 -6.98
N ALA A 69 -26.83 -5.37 -7.00
CA ALA A 69 -27.15 -6.72 -7.46
C ALA A 69 -26.56 -6.96 -8.87
N GLY A 70 -25.84 -8.07 -9.04
CA GLY A 70 -25.19 -8.42 -10.30
C GLY A 70 -23.80 -7.78 -10.54
N CYS A 71 -23.27 -6.98 -9.61
CA CYS A 71 -21.93 -6.38 -9.74
C CYS A 71 -20.81 -7.40 -10.03
N ARG A 72 -20.97 -8.63 -9.49
CA ARG A 72 -20.08 -9.76 -9.79
C ARG A 72 -19.89 -10.04 -11.28
N ARG A 73 -20.92 -9.85 -12.10
CA ARG A 73 -20.82 -10.06 -13.56
C ARG A 73 -19.93 -8.99 -14.20
N ILE A 74 -20.01 -7.75 -13.72
CA ILE A 74 -19.18 -6.64 -14.19
C ILE A 74 -17.71 -6.90 -13.83
N PHE A 75 -17.41 -7.22 -12.58
CA PHE A 75 -16.03 -7.52 -12.16
C PHE A 75 -15.42 -8.73 -12.88
N ARG A 76 -16.25 -9.69 -13.29
CA ARG A 76 -15.79 -10.85 -14.08
C ARG A 76 -15.35 -10.47 -15.49
N LEU A 77 -15.85 -9.36 -16.05
CA LEU A 77 -15.40 -8.87 -17.36
C LEU A 77 -14.03 -8.20 -17.27
N PHE A 78 -13.70 -7.60 -16.12
CA PHE A 78 -12.42 -6.92 -15.92
C PHE A 78 -11.32 -7.85 -15.42
N SER A 79 -11.65 -8.89 -14.65
CA SER A 79 -10.65 -9.74 -14.01
C SER A 79 -10.32 -11.01 -14.80
N CYS A 80 -9.02 -11.31 -14.91
CA CYS A 80 -8.53 -12.57 -15.47
C CYS A 80 -8.51 -13.72 -14.46
N ASN A 81 -8.71 -13.45 -13.17
CA ASN A 81 -8.76 -14.46 -12.13
C ASN A 81 -10.20 -14.80 -11.72
N LYS A 82 -10.37 -16.00 -11.14
CA LYS A 82 -11.64 -16.38 -10.53
C LYS A 82 -11.93 -15.46 -9.34
N LEU A 83 -13.06 -14.75 -9.42
CA LEU A 83 -13.57 -13.96 -8.29
C LEU A 83 -13.90 -14.87 -7.10
N PRO A 84 -13.70 -14.39 -5.86
CA PRO A 84 -14.11 -15.10 -4.65
C PRO A 84 -15.57 -15.56 -4.72
N LYS A 85 -15.83 -16.82 -4.36
CA LYS A 85 -17.18 -17.42 -4.39
C LYS A 85 -17.92 -17.30 -3.07
N LYS A 86 -17.20 -17.25 -1.96
CA LYS A 86 -17.75 -17.17 -0.59
C LYS A 86 -17.50 -15.78 -0.02
N ILE A 87 -18.43 -15.28 0.78
CA ILE A 87 -18.31 -14.02 1.53
C ILE A 87 -17.11 -14.12 2.49
N GLY A 88 -16.39 -13.00 2.69
CA GLY A 88 -15.23 -12.92 3.57
C GLY A 88 -13.91 -13.42 2.96
N ARG A 89 -13.86 -13.63 1.64
CA ARG A 89 -12.64 -14.03 0.92
C ARG A 89 -12.16 -12.89 0.03
N ILE A 90 -10.84 -12.69 0.03
CA ILE A 90 -10.14 -11.71 -0.80
C ILE A 90 -9.30 -12.48 -1.82
N ASN A 91 -9.15 -11.94 -3.03
CA ASN A 91 -8.28 -12.51 -4.04
C ASN A 91 -7.66 -11.41 -4.90
N LEU A 92 -6.40 -11.59 -5.29
CA LEU A 92 -5.75 -10.69 -6.24
C LEU A 92 -6.27 -10.97 -7.65
N CYS A 93 -6.79 -9.95 -8.29
CA CYS A 93 -7.52 -10.02 -9.53
C CYS A 93 -6.90 -9.06 -10.56
N PRO A 94 -5.96 -9.53 -11.40
CA PRO A 94 -5.39 -8.74 -12.48
C PRO A 94 -6.47 -8.32 -13.48
N ALA A 95 -6.40 -7.08 -13.95
CA ALA A 95 -7.20 -6.54 -15.04
C ALA A 95 -6.35 -6.26 -16.27
N LEU A 96 -6.84 -6.70 -17.43
CA LEU A 96 -6.18 -6.53 -18.72
C LEU A 96 -6.99 -5.60 -19.63
N ASN A 97 -6.31 -4.97 -20.58
CA ASN A 97 -6.99 -4.26 -21.67
C ASN A 97 -7.42 -5.22 -22.79
N THR A 98 -8.08 -4.68 -23.81
CA THR A 98 -8.56 -5.47 -24.96
C THR A 98 -7.44 -6.11 -25.80
N LYS A 99 -6.19 -5.66 -25.64
CA LYS A 99 -5.00 -6.23 -26.27
C LYS A 99 -4.29 -7.28 -25.39
N GLY A 100 -4.79 -7.52 -24.17
CA GLY A 100 -4.19 -8.45 -23.20
C GLY A 100 -3.06 -7.86 -22.35
N GLU A 101 -2.85 -6.53 -22.39
CA GLU A 101 -1.81 -5.87 -21.61
C GLU A 101 -2.29 -5.61 -20.18
N PHE A 102 -1.37 -5.68 -19.22
CA PHE A 102 -1.65 -5.47 -17.81
C PHE A 102 -2.00 -4.02 -17.50
N ILE A 103 -3.18 -3.79 -16.94
CA ILE A 103 -3.62 -2.46 -16.48
C ILE A 103 -3.28 -2.29 -14.99
N GLN A 104 -3.83 -3.16 -14.15
CA GLN A 104 -3.68 -3.06 -12.69
C GLN A 104 -4.07 -4.37 -11.99
N ASN A 105 -3.66 -4.49 -10.73
CA ASN A 105 -4.20 -5.49 -9.83
C ASN A 105 -5.36 -4.91 -9.02
N LEU A 106 -6.45 -5.66 -8.93
CA LEU A 106 -7.56 -5.39 -8.01
C LEU A 106 -7.43 -6.34 -6.80
N GLN A 107 -7.64 -5.83 -5.59
CA GLN A 107 -7.68 -6.61 -4.34
C GLN A 107 -9.05 -6.51 -3.69
#